data_AF-A0A7V8VRY8-F1
#
_entry.id   AF-A0A7V8VRY8-F1
#
_cell.length_a   1.000
_cell.length_b   1.000
_cell.length_c   1.000
_cell.angle_alpha   90.00
_cell.angle_beta   90.00
_cell.angle_gamma   90.00
#
_symmetry.space_group_name_H-M   'P 1'
#
loop_
_entity.id
_entity.type
_entity.pdbx_description
1 polymer ?
#
loop_
_entity_poly.entity_id
_entity_poly.type
_entity_poly.pdbx_seq_one_letter_code
_entity_poly.pdbx_strand_id
1 'polypeptide(L)' 'TSAADLVTLNARLRYNRREGQDFYLVFNDGLNTERAAFEPGLPLSAGRTLLLKYSHAVLFGW' A
#
# COMPACT_ATOMS: atom_id res chain seq x y z
N THR A 1 -21.76 0.98 8.82
CA THR A 1 -20.33 0.65 8.67
C THR A 1 -19.59 1.22 9.84
N SER A 2 -19.29 0.37 10.82
CA SER A 2 -18.42 0.70 11.93
C SER A 2 -16.97 0.55 11.46
N ALA A 3 -16.03 1.32 12.01
CA ALA A 3 -14.61 1.10 11.74
C ALA A 3 -14.10 -0.27 12.23
N ALA A 4 -14.92 -1.02 13.00
CA ALA A 4 -14.63 -2.36 13.46
C ALA A 4 -14.69 -3.44 12.35
N ASP A 5 -15.38 -3.16 11.24
CA ASP A 5 -15.67 -4.14 10.18
C ASP A 5 -14.49 -4.26 9.18
N LEU A 6 -13.52 -3.34 9.29
CA LEU A 6 -12.38 -3.22 8.37
C LEU A 6 -11.08 -2.93 9.14
N VAL A 7 -10.10 -3.82 9.00
CA VAL A 7 -8.73 -3.60 9.47
C VAL A 7 -7.88 -3.15 8.29
N THR A 8 -7.15 -2.03 8.42
CA THR A 8 -6.30 -1.52 7.35
C THR A 8 -4.82 -1.74 7.67
N LEU A 9 -4.09 -2.35 6.74
CA LEU A 9 -2.64 -2.47 6.75
C LEU A 9 -2.03 -1.48 5.77
N ASN A 10 -1.13 -0.63 6.25
CA ASN A 10 -0.36 0.31 5.44
C ASN A 10 1.13 0.12 5.70
N ALA A 11 1.84 -0.48 4.75
CA ALA A 11 3.28 -0.71 4.82
C ALA A 11 4.01 0.15 3.77
N ARG A 12 5.07 0.85 4.20
CA ARG A 12 5.90 1.67 3.32
C ARG A 12 7.37 1.39 3.57
N LEU A 13 8.05 0.88 2.55
CA LEU A 13 9.49 0.73 2.53
C LEU A 13 10.09 1.83 1.65
N ARG A 14 11.06 2.56 2.19
CA ARG A 14 11.86 3.54 1.46
C ARG A 14 13.31 3.08 1.46
N TYR A 15 13.89 2.98 0.27
CA TYR A 15 15.31 2.70 0.09
C TYR A 15 15.98 3.88 -0.59
N ASN A 16 16.94 4.49 0.12
CA ASN A 16 17.72 5.62 -0.37
C ASN A 16 19.08 5.11 -0.85
N ARG A 17 19.37 5.21 -2.15
CA ARG A 17 20.73 5.01 -2.64
C ARG A 17 21.53 6.30 -2.56
N ARG A 18 22.86 6.15 -2.50
CA ARG A 18 23.81 7.26 -2.37
C ARG A 18 23.85 8.21 -3.58
N GLU A 19 23.44 7.77 -4.77
CA GLU A 19 23.50 8.56 -6.03
C GLU A 19 22.16 9.22 -6.42
N GLY A 20 21.45 9.84 -5.47
CA GLY A 20 20.21 10.57 -5.80
C GLY A 20 19.08 9.70 -6.38
N GLN A 21 19.14 8.39 -6.12
CA GLN A 21 18.12 7.42 -6.48
C GLN A 21 17.28 7.08 -5.24
N ASP A 22 15.98 7.36 -5.31
CA ASP A 22 15.02 6.94 -4.30
C ASP A 22 14.13 5.84 -4.84
N PHE A 23 13.96 4.79 -4.06
CA PHE A 23 13.03 3.71 -4.34
C PHE A 23 12.01 3.59 -3.21
N TYR A 24 10.73 3.46 -3.58
CA TYR A 24 9.63 3.27 -2.65
C TYR A 24 8.81 2.05 -3.05
N LEU A 25 8.49 1.25 -2.04
CA LEU A 25 7.49 0.21 -2.13
C LEU A 25 6.39 0.55 -1.12
N VAL A 26 5.16 0.71 -1.60
CA VAL A 26 3.99 0.97 -0.77
C VAL A 26 3.00 -0.16 -0.96
N PHE A 27 2.56 -0.74 0.15
CA PHE A 27 1.53 -1.77 0.17
C PHE A 27 0.41 -1.33 1.10
N ASN A 28 -0.80 -1.24 0.56
CA ASN A 28 -2.01 -0.95 1.33
C ASN A 28 -3.01 -2.08 1.12
N ASP A 29 -3.58 -2.60 2.19
CA ASP A 29 -4.65 -3.61 2.14
C ASP A 29 -5.71 -3.29 3.19
N GLY A 30 -6.97 -3.32 2.79
CA GLY A 30 -8.11 -3.31 3.70
C GLY A 30 -8.62 -4.74 3.87
N LEU A 31 -8.68 -5.25 5.09
CA LEU A 31 -9.15 -6.59 5.42
C LEU A 31 -10.54 -6.53 6.06
N ASN A 32 -11.49 -7.27 5.50
CA ASN A 32 -12.82 -7.41 6.09
C ASN A 32 -12.75 -8.33 7.33
N THR A 33 -13.19 -7.85 8.49
CA THR A 33 -13.21 -8.63 9.74
C THR A 33 -14.52 -9.42 9.90
N GLU A 34 -15.66 -8.82 9.53
CA GLU A 34 -16.99 -9.44 9.61
C GLU A 34 -17.45 -10.04 8.27
N ARG A 35 -16.71 -11.03 7.77
CA ARG A 35 -16.99 -11.63 6.45
C ARG A 35 -18.24 -12.51 6.41
N ALA A 36 -18.55 -13.18 7.51
CA ALA A 36 -19.66 -14.14 7.61
C ALA A 36 -21.01 -13.47 7.87
N ALA A 37 -21.05 -12.14 8.05
CA ALA A 37 -22.28 -11.37 8.24
C ALA A 37 -23.04 -11.13 6.92
N PHE A 38 -22.49 -11.52 5.77
CA PHE A 38 -23.05 -11.31 4.44
C PHE A 38 -23.17 -12.64 3.67
N GLU A 39 -24.16 -12.76 2.79
CA GLU A 39 -24.39 -13.91 1.91
C GLU A 39 -24.45 -13.45 0.45
N PRO A 40 -23.47 -13.83 -0.40
CA PRO A 40 -22.28 -14.62 -0.08
C PRO A 40 -21.28 -13.84 0.80
N GLY A 41 -20.52 -14.56 1.63
CA GLY A 41 -19.55 -13.96 2.55
C GLY A 41 -18.50 -13.08 1.84
N LEU A 42 -18.10 -11.98 2.48
CA LEU A 42 -17.16 -11.03 1.89
C LEU A 42 -15.77 -11.65 1.65
N PRO A 43 -15.04 -11.21 0.60
CA PRO A 43 -13.65 -11.59 0.39
C PRO A 43 -12.77 -11.05 1.53
N LEU A 44 -11.63 -11.70 1.77
CA LEU A 44 -10.71 -11.30 2.85
C LEU A 44 -10.19 -9.87 2.66
N SER A 45 -9.79 -9.51 1.44
CA SER A 45 -9.36 -8.17 1.09
C SER A 45 -10.54 -7.39 0.51
N ALA A 46 -10.86 -6.27 1.14
CA ALA A 46 -11.79 -5.25 0.63
C ALA A 46 -11.16 -4.43 -0.51
N GLY A 47 -9.83 -4.42 -0.60
CA GLY A 47 -9.08 -3.73 -1.63
C GLY A 47 -7.60 -3.70 -1.30
N ARG A 48 -6.77 -4.03 -2.30
CA ARG A 48 -5.31 -4.03 -2.19
C ARG A 48 -4.68 -3.12 -3.22
N THR A 49 -3.63 -2.42 -2.81
CA THR A 49 -2.78 -1.61 -3.69
C THR A 49 -1.32 -1.97 -3.42
N LEU A 50 -0.59 -2.30 -4.48
CA LEU A 50 0.86 -2.38 -4.48
C LEU A 50 1.42 -1.30 -5.41
N LEU A 51 2.18 -0.37 -4.86
CA LEU A 51 2.79 0.72 -5.61
C LEU A 51 4.31 0.65 -5.52
N LEU A 52 4.93 0.66 -6.69
CA LEU A 52 6.37 0.83 -6.86
C LEU A 52 6.64 2.23 -7.38
N LYS A 53 7.51 2.99 -6.71
CA LYS A 53 7.98 4.28 -7.21
C LYS A 53 9.50 4.31 -7.24
N TYR A 54 10.03 4.69 -8.39
CA TYR A 54 11.45 4.97 -8.59
C TYR A 54 11.62 6.43 -8.97
N SER A 55 12.58 7.11 -8.35
CA SER A 55 12.94 8.48 -8.64
C SER A 55 14.45 8.56 -8.82
N HIS A 56 14.89 9.24 -9.88
CA HIS A 56 16.29 9.49 -10.16
C HIS A 56 16.49 10.98 -10.40
N ALA A 57 17.26 11.63 -9.54
CA ALA A 57 17.64 13.01 -9.72
C ALA A 57 18.84 13.10 -10.67
N VAL A 58 18.68 13.77 -11.81
CA VAL A 58 19.77 14.09 -12.72
C VAL A 58 20.05 15.59 -12.61
N LEU A 59 21.28 15.96 -12.27
CA LEU A 59 21.73 17.35 -12.37
C LEU A 59 22.09 17.62 -13.82
N PHE A 60 21.37 18.54 -14.47
CA PHE A 60 21.68 19.01 -15.82
C PHE A 60 22.31 20.40 -15.69
N GLY A 61 23.59 20.52 -16.00
CA GLY A 61 24.35 21.78 -15.93
C GLY A 61 24.34 22.53 -17.27
N TRP A 62 24.24 23.86 -17.20
CA TRP A 62 24.58 24.80 -18.27
C TRP A 62 25.80 25.61 -17.83
#